data_AF-A0A6U0IWL6-F1
#
_entry.id   AF-A0A6U0IWL6-F1
#
_cell.length_a   1.000
_cell.length_b   1.000
_cell.length_c   1.000
_cell.angle_alpha   90.00
_cell.angle_beta   90.00
_cell.angle_gamma   90.00
#
_symmetry.space_group_name_H-M   'P 1'
#
loop_
_entity.id
_entity.type
_entity.pdbx_description
1 polymer ?
#
loop_
_entity_poly.entity_id
_entity_poly.type
_entity_poly.pdbx_seq_one_letter_code
_entity_poly.pdbx_strand_id
1 'polypeptide(L)'
;GLGVAFGFLIWGLQLTASMDPEASTYLPSVPVSFLKLSTLGGTLIDQIVGGGAGIMLQQEPETLISLHPFAIAGFVGMIINSLDLIPIGSTDGARISQAMLGRVGQTVVGGLSYVVLLGALIFGDNGDIFLSYCVINSIVQRELEVPCKNEVDR
;
A
#
# COMPACT_ATOMS: atom_id res chain seq x y z
N GLY A 1 -4.02 3.56 -11.17
CA GLY A 1 -2.73 3.02 -10.69
C GLY A 1 -2.79 1.52 -10.38
N LEU A 2 -3.77 1.11 -9.57
CA LEU A 2 -3.82 -0.23 -8.98
C LEU A 2 -3.70 -1.41 -9.96
N GLY A 3 -4.47 -1.45 -11.05
CA GLY A 3 -4.42 -2.57 -12.00
C GLY A 3 -3.06 -2.77 -12.67
N VAL A 4 -2.35 -1.68 -12.94
CA VAL A 4 -0.98 -1.72 -13.50
C VAL A 4 0.01 -2.24 -12.46
N ALA A 5 -0.07 -1.75 -11.22
CA ALA A 5 0.78 -2.23 -10.13
C ALA A 5 0.57 -3.73 -9.85
N PHE A 6 -0.69 -4.17 -9.83
CA PHE A 6 -1.03 -5.58 -9.70
C PHE A 6 -0.50 -6.43 -10.87
N GLY A 7 -0.66 -5.95 -12.10
CA GLY A 7 -0.10 -6.62 -13.28
C GLY A 7 1.43 -6.77 -13.22
N PHE A 8 2.15 -5.70 -12.85
CA PHE A 8 3.61 -5.74 -12.65
C PHE A 8 4.03 -6.71 -11.54
N LEU A 9 3.26 -6.77 -10.45
CA LEU A 9 3.53 -7.74 -9.38
C LEU A 9 3.45 -9.16 -9.91
N ILE A 10 2.33 -9.53 -10.52
CA ILE A 10 2.11 -10.90 -11.02
C ILE A 10 3.15 -11.26 -12.09
N TRP A 11 3.38 -10.37 -13.05
CA TRP A 11 4.39 -10.58 -14.09
C TRP A 11 5.79 -10.73 -13.49
N GLY A 12 6.17 -9.83 -12.56
CA GLY A 12 7.49 -9.88 -11.91
C GLY A 12 7.70 -11.16 -11.10
N LEU A 13 6.65 -11.67 -10.45
CA LEU A 13 6.73 -12.93 -9.70
C LEU A 13 6.85 -14.14 -10.63
N GLN A 14 6.15 -14.14 -11.77
CA GLN A 14 6.33 -15.18 -12.79
C GLN A 14 7.76 -15.19 -13.34
N LEU A 15 8.34 -14.00 -13.59
CA LEU A 15 9.75 -13.90 -14.00
C LEU A 15 10.69 -14.39 -12.90
N THR A 16 10.38 -14.12 -11.64
CA THR A 16 11.19 -14.59 -10.50
C THR A 16 11.14 -16.12 -10.38
N ALA A 17 9.96 -16.72 -10.54
CA ALA A 17 9.76 -18.16 -10.42
C ALA A 17 10.34 -18.98 -11.60
N SER A 18 10.48 -18.37 -12.78
CA SER A 18 10.98 -19.04 -13.99
C SER A 18 12.46 -18.79 -14.28
N MET A 19 13.17 -18.06 -13.42
CA MET A 19 14.58 -17.69 -13.62
C MET A 19 15.54 -18.80 -13.17
N ASP A 20 16.62 -19.00 -13.93
CA ASP A 20 17.68 -19.95 -13.60
C ASP A 20 18.42 -19.56 -12.31
N PRO A 21 18.93 -20.53 -11.52
CA PRO A 21 19.62 -20.26 -10.25
C PRO A 21 20.82 -19.33 -10.38
N GLU A 22 21.56 -19.37 -11.49
CA GLU A 22 22.72 -18.49 -11.72
C GLU A 22 22.30 -17.03 -11.94
N ALA A 23 21.21 -16.80 -12.67
CA ALA A 23 20.68 -15.47 -12.93
C ALA A 23 20.03 -14.84 -11.68
N SER A 24 19.50 -15.68 -10.77
CA SER A 24 18.88 -15.23 -9.52
C SER A 24 19.84 -14.49 -8.57
N THR A 25 21.15 -14.69 -8.74
CA THR A 25 22.20 -14.05 -7.92
C THR A 25 22.28 -12.54 -8.17
N TYR A 26 21.86 -12.07 -9.35
CA TYR A 26 21.91 -10.65 -9.72
C TYR A 26 20.62 -9.89 -9.38
N LEU A 27 19.62 -10.57 -8.81
CA LEU A 27 18.36 -9.92 -8.46
C LEU A 27 18.52 -9.04 -7.22
N PRO A 28 17.84 -7.88 -7.17
CA PRO A 28 17.76 -7.10 -5.94
C PRO A 28 16.99 -7.89 -4.88
N SER A 29 17.44 -7.75 -3.64
CA SER A 29 16.84 -8.43 -2.48
C SER A 29 16.14 -7.44 -1.56
N VAL A 30 14.98 -7.83 -1.03
CA VAL A 30 14.19 -7.05 -0.06
C VAL A 30 13.98 -7.84 1.23
N PRO A 31 13.95 -7.17 2.40
CA PRO A 31 13.75 -7.87 3.66
C PRO A 31 12.31 -8.37 3.83
N VAL A 32 12.11 -9.46 4.58
CA VAL A 32 10.78 -10.01 4.90
C VAL A 32 9.90 -9.00 5.64
N SER A 33 10.48 -8.14 6.48
CA SER A 33 9.77 -7.05 7.14
C SER A 33 9.04 -6.14 6.15
N PHE A 34 9.65 -5.87 5.00
CA PHE A 34 9.06 -5.07 3.93
C PHE A 34 7.88 -5.79 3.27
N LEU A 35 7.99 -7.11 3.06
CA LEU A 35 6.88 -7.90 2.49
C LEU A 35 5.69 -8.02 3.46
N LYS A 36 5.95 -7.99 4.77
CA LYS A 36 4.93 -8.03 5.83
C LYS A 36 4.07 -6.75 5.90
N LEU A 37 4.47 -5.66 5.24
CA LEU A 37 3.68 -4.43 5.17
C LEU A 37 2.33 -4.60 4.47
N SER A 38 2.19 -5.61 3.61
CA SER A 38 0.93 -5.96 2.96
C SER A 38 0.67 -7.45 3.11
N THR A 39 -0.40 -7.80 3.83
CA THR A 39 -0.82 -9.21 3.97
C THR A 39 -1.15 -9.83 2.62
N LEU A 40 -1.84 -9.09 1.74
CA LEU A 40 -2.17 -9.55 0.39
C LEU A 40 -0.91 -9.68 -0.48
N GLY A 41 -0.08 -8.64 -0.55
CA GLY A 41 1.11 -8.67 -1.39
C GLY A 41 2.11 -9.73 -0.92
N GLY A 42 2.36 -9.83 0.38
CA GLY A 42 3.23 -10.83 0.97
C GLY A 42 2.73 -12.25 0.72
N THR A 43 1.42 -12.50 0.85
CA THR A 43 0.86 -13.83 0.57
C THR A 43 0.93 -14.18 -0.91
N LEU A 44 0.71 -13.23 -1.83
CA LEU A 44 0.89 -13.50 -3.27
C LEU A 44 2.33 -13.88 -3.62
N ILE A 45 3.31 -13.21 -3.01
CA ILE A 45 4.74 -13.52 -3.21
C ILE A 45 5.04 -14.93 -2.69
N ASP A 46 4.59 -15.25 -1.48
CA ASP A 46 4.78 -16.59 -0.90
C ASP A 46 4.04 -17.69 -1.70
N GLN A 47 2.85 -17.40 -2.23
CA GLN A 47 2.10 -18.35 -3.06
C GLN A 47 2.80 -18.65 -4.39
N ILE A 48 3.35 -17.64 -5.06
CA ILE A 48 3.94 -17.82 -6.41
C ILE A 48 5.41 -18.27 -6.33
N VAL A 49 6.19 -17.71 -5.40
CA VAL A 49 7.64 -17.97 -5.29
C VAL A 49 7.96 -18.94 -4.16
N GLY A 50 7.26 -18.82 -3.02
CA GLY A 50 7.47 -19.66 -1.83
C GLY A 50 6.70 -20.98 -1.82
N GLY A 51 5.96 -21.30 -2.88
CA GLY A 51 5.15 -22.53 -2.98
C GLY A 51 3.90 -22.55 -2.11
N GLY A 52 3.52 -21.43 -1.50
CA GLY A 52 2.23 -21.22 -0.83
C GLY A 52 2.08 -21.81 0.57
N ALA A 53 3.16 -22.24 1.19
CA ALA A 53 3.16 -22.82 2.54
C ALA A 53 3.27 -21.75 3.66
N GLY A 54 3.38 -20.47 3.33
CA GLY A 54 3.56 -19.36 4.29
C GLY A 54 4.98 -19.25 4.86
N ILE A 55 5.91 -20.05 4.35
CA ILE A 55 7.25 -20.22 4.93
C ILE A 55 8.07 -18.95 4.77
N MET A 56 7.96 -18.24 3.63
CA MET A 56 8.75 -17.02 3.40
C MET A 56 8.37 -15.90 4.36
N LEU A 57 7.09 -15.80 4.73
CA LEU A 57 6.61 -14.78 5.66
C LEU A 57 6.88 -15.13 7.13
N GLN A 58 7.14 -16.40 7.44
CA GLN A 58 7.47 -16.84 8.80
C GLN A 58 8.95 -16.65 9.15
N GLN A 59 9.80 -16.35 8.16
CA GLN A 59 11.21 -16.06 8.37
C GLN A 59 11.43 -14.79 9.22
N GLU A 60 12.64 -14.70 9.77
CA GLU A 60 13.11 -13.56 10.53
C GLU A 60 13.00 -12.26 9.70
N PRO A 61 12.64 -11.12 10.32
CA PRO A 61 12.35 -9.87 9.59
C PRO A 61 13.47 -9.38 8.68
N GLU A 62 14.72 -9.67 9.03
CA GLU A 62 15.92 -9.25 8.29
C GLU A 62 16.29 -10.20 7.13
N THR A 63 15.61 -11.33 7.01
CA THR A 63 15.86 -12.30 5.93
C THR A 63 15.60 -11.62 4.59
N LEU A 64 16.58 -11.71 3.69
CA LEU A 64 16.52 -11.09 2.38
C LEU A 64 15.93 -12.07 1.36
N ILE A 65 14.92 -11.62 0.62
CA ILE A 65 14.28 -12.36 -0.46
C ILE A 65 14.60 -11.65 -1.77
N SER A 66 15.25 -12.37 -2.69
CA SER A 66 15.54 -11.90 -4.04
C SER A 66 14.28 -11.92 -4.89
N LEU A 67 13.93 -10.77 -5.47
CA LEU A 67 12.73 -10.61 -6.31
C LEU A 67 13.08 -9.84 -7.58
N HIS A 68 12.38 -10.14 -8.68
CA HIS A 68 12.50 -9.36 -9.89
C HIS A 68 12.12 -7.88 -9.64
N PRO A 69 12.83 -6.89 -10.20
CA PRO A 69 12.52 -5.46 -10.00
C PRO A 69 11.06 -5.10 -10.30
N PHE A 70 10.44 -5.77 -11.28
CA PHE A 70 9.03 -5.58 -11.60
C PHE A 70 8.09 -6.03 -10.47
N ALA A 71 8.43 -7.10 -9.76
CA ALA A 71 7.65 -7.56 -8.61
C ALA A 71 7.72 -6.53 -7.48
N ILE A 72 8.93 -6.00 -7.21
CA ILE A 72 9.14 -4.95 -6.19
C ILE A 72 8.37 -3.68 -6.58
N ALA A 73 8.48 -3.23 -7.83
CA ALA A 73 7.76 -2.05 -8.33
C ALA A 73 6.23 -2.23 -8.24
N GLY A 74 5.72 -3.42 -8.59
CA GLY A 74 4.31 -3.77 -8.43
C GLY A 74 3.86 -3.75 -6.97
N PHE A 75 4.64 -4.35 -6.08
CA PHE A 75 4.34 -4.40 -4.64
C PHE A 75 4.30 -2.99 -4.01
N VAL A 76 5.34 -2.18 -4.26
CA VAL A 76 5.38 -0.77 -3.82
C VAL A 76 4.20 0.01 -4.40
N GLY A 77 3.91 -0.18 -5.68
CA GLY A 77 2.77 0.44 -6.35
C GLY A 77 1.44 0.10 -5.67
N MET A 78 1.22 -1.16 -5.28
CA MET A 78 0.02 -1.54 -4.53
C MET A 78 -0.06 -0.85 -3.17
N ILE A 79 1.05 -0.76 -2.43
CA ILE A 79 1.11 -0.05 -1.15
C ILE A 79 0.72 1.41 -1.34
N ILE A 80 1.32 2.10 -2.31
CA ILE A 80 1.01 3.51 -2.61
C ILE A 80 -0.48 3.69 -2.93
N ASN A 81 -1.05 2.84 -3.81
CA ASN A 81 -2.49 2.93 -4.11
C ASN A 81 -3.36 2.64 -2.88
N SER A 82 -2.97 1.71 -2.00
CA SER A 82 -3.73 1.42 -0.78
C SER A 82 -3.70 2.60 0.21
N LEU A 83 -2.56 3.27 0.32
CA LEU A 83 -2.41 4.47 1.13
C LEU A 83 -3.25 5.63 0.55
N ASP A 84 -3.31 5.79 -0.77
CA ASP A 84 -4.14 6.82 -1.41
C ASP A 84 -5.66 6.58 -1.28
N LEU A 85 -6.07 5.35 -0.93
CA LEU A 85 -7.47 5.04 -0.63
C LEU A 85 -7.88 5.36 0.82
N ILE A 86 -6.94 5.78 1.68
CA ILE A 86 -7.28 6.24 3.02
C ILE A 86 -7.95 7.62 2.90
N PRO A 87 -9.16 7.83 3.46
CA PRO A 87 -9.98 9.00 3.16
C PRO A 87 -9.56 10.21 3.99
N ILE A 88 -8.45 10.84 3.62
CA ILE A 88 -7.83 11.98 4.32
C ILE A 88 -7.55 13.09 3.32
N GLY A 89 -7.75 14.35 3.72
CA GLY A 89 -7.45 15.50 2.87
C GLY A 89 -8.16 15.42 1.52
N SER A 90 -7.38 15.47 0.45
CA SER A 90 -7.82 15.41 -0.95
C SER A 90 -7.35 14.13 -1.66
N THR A 91 -7.17 13.02 -0.93
CA THR A 91 -6.83 11.71 -1.53
C THR A 91 -7.97 11.19 -2.42
N ASP A 92 -7.67 10.18 -3.25
CA ASP A 92 -8.71 9.44 -3.97
C ASP A 92 -9.71 8.79 -2.99
N GLY A 93 -9.25 8.32 -1.84
CA GLY A 93 -10.12 7.83 -0.77
C GLY A 93 -11.10 8.88 -0.24
N ALA A 94 -10.65 10.13 -0.08
CA ALA A 94 -11.49 11.22 0.40
C ALA A 94 -12.56 11.59 -0.63
N ARG A 95 -12.20 11.66 -1.92
CA ARG A 95 -13.14 11.84 -3.04
C ARG A 95 -14.23 10.77 -3.07
N ILE A 96 -13.82 9.51 -2.92
CA ILE A 96 -14.75 8.37 -2.88
C ILE A 96 -15.70 8.52 -1.68
N SER A 97 -15.17 8.85 -0.50
CA SER A 97 -15.98 9.08 0.70
C SER A 97 -16.99 10.21 0.53
N GLN A 98 -16.57 11.33 -0.08
CA GLN A 98 -17.46 12.46 -0.35
C GLN A 98 -18.56 12.10 -1.35
N ALA A 99 -18.22 11.38 -2.42
CA ALA A 99 -19.19 10.94 -3.41
C ALA A 99 -20.25 9.98 -2.82
N MET A 100 -19.85 9.12 -1.87
CA MET A 100 -20.74 8.13 -1.26
C MET A 100 -21.57 8.70 -0.09
N LEU A 101 -20.97 9.53 0.76
CA LEU A 101 -21.55 9.95 2.04
C LEU A 101 -21.84 11.46 2.12
N GLY A 102 -21.51 12.22 1.08
CA GLY A 102 -21.59 13.68 1.07
C GLY A 102 -20.54 14.35 1.96
N ARG A 103 -20.55 15.68 2.01
CA ARG A 103 -19.55 16.50 2.72
C ARG A 103 -19.47 16.24 4.23
N VAL A 104 -20.63 16.09 4.88
CA VAL A 104 -20.68 15.79 6.31
C VAL A 104 -20.10 14.39 6.59
N GLY A 105 -20.46 13.41 5.77
CA GLY A 105 -19.94 12.05 5.88
C GLY A 105 -18.43 11.98 5.65
N GLN A 106 -17.91 12.66 4.63
CA GLN A 106 -16.48 12.75 4.36
C GLN A 106 -15.71 13.40 5.51
N THR A 107 -16.26 14.44 6.15
CA THR A 107 -15.63 15.07 7.32
C THR A 107 -15.54 14.07 8.50
N VAL A 108 -16.61 13.32 8.76
CA VAL A 108 -16.65 12.31 9.84
C VAL A 108 -15.66 11.17 9.55
N VAL A 109 -15.70 10.61 8.35
CA VAL A 109 -14.84 9.50 7.94
C VAL A 109 -13.36 9.91 7.91
N GLY A 110 -13.06 11.13 7.45
CA GLY A 110 -11.70 11.66 7.50
C GLY A 110 -11.19 11.88 8.91
N GLY A 111 -12.03 12.42 9.81
CA GLY A 111 -11.70 12.53 11.23
C GLY A 111 -11.42 11.16 11.86
N LEU A 112 -12.28 10.16 11.61
CA LEU A 112 -12.07 8.79 12.07
C LEU A 112 -10.77 8.19 11.52
N SER A 113 -10.43 8.45 10.26
CA SER A 113 -9.22 7.94 9.63
C SER A 113 -7.95 8.49 10.28
N TYR A 114 -7.94 9.78 10.64
CA TYR A 114 -6.86 10.35 11.45
C TYR A 114 -6.74 9.70 12.83
N VAL A 115 -7.87 9.43 13.51
CA VAL A 115 -7.85 8.74 14.81
C VAL A 115 -7.27 7.33 14.68
N VAL A 116 -7.68 6.58 13.66
CA VAL A 116 -7.16 5.23 13.39
C VAL A 116 -5.66 5.27 13.06
N LEU A 117 -5.22 6.22 12.23
CA LEU A 117 -3.80 6.37 11.92
C LEU A 117 -2.96 6.78 13.14
N LEU A 118 -3.47 7.64 14.00
CA LEU A 118 -2.81 7.98 15.26
C LEU A 118 -2.75 6.77 16.20
N GLY A 119 -3.80 5.95 16.25
CA GLY A 119 -3.78 4.68 16.97
C GLY A 119 -2.73 3.73 16.41
N ALA A 120 -2.66 3.57 15.08
CA ALA A 120 -1.66 2.74 14.42
C ALA A 120 -0.23 3.26 14.65
N LEU A 121 -0.03 4.57 14.76
CA LEU A 121 1.26 5.17 15.10
C LEU A 121 1.71 4.84 16.53
N ILE A 122 0.79 4.87 17.49
CA ILE A 122 1.11 4.67 18.91
C ILE A 122 1.27 3.18 19.26
N PHE A 123 0.45 2.32 18.66
CA PHE A 123 0.32 0.91 19.02
C PHE A 123 0.90 -0.07 17.98
N GLY A 124 1.27 0.40 16.78
CA GLY A 124 1.72 -0.45 15.69
C GLY A 124 3.23 -0.57 15.55
N ASP A 125 3.69 -1.72 15.07
CA ASP A 125 5.12 -2.00 14.83
C ASP A 125 5.72 -1.19 13.66
N ASN A 126 4.86 -0.67 12.77
CA ASN A 126 5.27 0.08 11.56
C ASN A 126 4.88 1.56 11.63
N GLY A 127 5.01 2.16 12.83
CA GLY A 127 4.63 3.56 13.08
C GLY A 127 5.24 4.56 12.09
N ASP A 128 6.48 4.32 11.64
CA ASP A 128 7.22 5.22 10.75
C ASP A 128 6.53 5.46 9.39
N ILE A 129 5.92 4.42 8.82
CA ILE A 129 5.20 4.52 7.53
C ILE A 129 3.93 5.35 7.70
N PHE A 130 3.19 5.13 8.80
CA PHE A 130 1.98 5.90 9.08
C PHE A 130 2.30 7.34 9.45
N LEU A 131 3.40 7.59 10.17
CA LEU A 131 3.88 8.93 10.48
C LEU A 131 4.24 9.69 9.21
N SER A 132 5.09 9.10 8.36
CA SER A 132 5.51 9.72 7.10
C SER A 132 4.31 9.99 6.19
N TYR A 133 3.39 9.04 6.07
CA TYR A 133 2.13 9.23 5.34
C TYR A 133 1.29 10.39 5.92
N CYS A 134 1.09 10.45 7.24
CA CYS A 134 0.36 11.55 7.89
C CYS A 134 1.01 12.91 7.66
N VAL A 135 2.33 13.01 7.79
CA VAL A 135 3.08 14.25 7.60
C VAL A 135 2.99 14.72 6.14
N ILE A 136 3.21 13.81 5.19
CA ILE A 136 3.13 14.12 3.76
C ILE A 136 1.74 14.64 3.41
N ASN A 137 0.67 13.93 3.80
CA ASN A 137 -0.70 14.38 3.49
C ASN A 137 -1.06 15.68 4.20
N SER A 138 -0.58 15.89 5.43
CA SER A 138 -0.83 17.12 6.18
C SER A 138 -0.14 18.35 5.58
N ILE A 139 0.85 18.17 4.71
CA ILE A 139 1.54 19.27 4.00
C ILE A 139 1.01 19.39 2.57
N VAL A 140 0.96 18.27 1.84
CA VAL A 140 0.69 18.23 0.39
C VAL A 140 -0.81 18.33 0.08
N GLN A 141 -1.67 17.78 0.93
CA GLN A 141 -3.11 17.63 0.64
C GLN A 141 -4.00 18.51 1.53
N ARG A 142 -3.51 19.70 1.89
CA ARG A 142 -4.25 20.65 2.74
C ARG A 142 -5.45 21.32 2.07
N GLU A 143 -5.59 21.19 0.76
CA GLU A 143 -6.65 21.88 0.03
C GLU A 143 -8.00 21.17 0.20
N LEU A 144 -9.01 21.96 0.54
CA LEU A 144 -10.39 21.49 0.59
C LEU A 144 -10.88 21.30 -0.84
N GLU A 145 -11.52 20.17 -1.09
CA GLU A 145 -12.00 19.83 -2.42
C GLU A 145 -13.13 20.77 -2.88
N VAL A 146 -13.04 21.20 -4.14
CA VAL A 146 -13.98 22.15 -4.76
C VAL A 146 -15.41 21.62 -4.62
N PRO A 147 -16.38 22.44 -4.19
CA PRO A 147 -17.76 22.01 -4.02
C PRO A 147 -18.34 21.37 -5.28
N CYS A 148 -18.93 20.20 -5.12
CA CYS A 148 -19.69 19.57 -6.19
C CYS A 148 -20.91 20.44 -6.50
N LYS A 149 -21.34 20.50 -7.77
CA LYS A 149 -22.50 21.28 -8.20
C LYS A 149 -23.77 21.01 -7.35
N ASN A 150 -23.96 19.75 -6.94
CA ASN A 150 -25.08 19.32 -6.08
C ASN A 150 -25.05 19.91 -4.67
N GLU A 151 -23.91 20.43 -4.21
CA GLU A 151 -23.76 21.12 -2.92
C GLU A 151 -24.02 22.62 -3.03
N VAL A 152 -23.86 23.19 -4.23
CA VAL A 152 -24.04 24.62 -4.52
C VAL A 152 -25.47 24.93 -4.94
N ASP A 153 -26.12 24.01 -5.66
CA ASP A 153 -27.48 24.18 -6.19
C ASP A 153 -28.59 23.88 -5.16
N ARG A 154 -28.25 23.72 -3.87
CA ARG A 154 -29.19 23.42 -2.77
C ARG A 154 -29.58 24.64 -1.94
#